data_AF-A0AAD6MCT9-F1
#
_entry.id   AF-A0AAD6MCT9-F1
#
_cell.length_a   1.000
_cell.length_b   1.000
_cell.length_c   1.000
_cell.angle_alpha   90.00
_cell.angle_beta   90.00
_cell.angle_gamma   90.00
#
_symmetry.space_group_name_H-M   'P 1'
#
loop_
_entity.id
_entity.type
_entity.pdbx_description
1 polymer ?
#
loop_
_entity_poly.entity_id
_entity_poly.type
_entity_poly.pdbx_seq_one_letter_code
_entity_poly.pdbx_strand_id
1 'polypeptide(L)'
;MMCAATATGDWWARGIVGKIGGGFSHESEHDLALMVSDFLENGCSSGADSRCSSDSDSGLSDLHHLGDKISFYKRTVAQYESDLLSTVHSLVKLIKESDLHHVKSGPCNASCINFSLVKLLRLSGYDAAVCASKWQGSGKVPRGDHEYIDVFNCINAGSSERVIIDVDFRSHFEIARAVDSYDRILKSLPVIYVGSLTRLKQYLQVMADAARSSLKQNSMPLPPWRSLAYLQAKWHSPYQRQFDLGEQNFSSIDSSDHKQCSGHLKSLPSSLQFEMEGERFVKPIKSDNNWRVKFERRRHSLFRAL
;
A
#
# COMPACT_ATOMS: atom_id res chain seq x y z
N MET A 1 62.62 -21.31 -25.56
CA MET A 1 63.08 -21.16 -24.17
C MET A 1 61.83 -21.04 -23.30
N MET A 2 61.59 -22.05 -22.44
CA MET A 2 60.69 -22.13 -21.27
C MET A 2 59.16 -21.98 -21.52
N CYS A 3 58.30 -22.99 -21.36
CA CYS A 3 57.94 -23.83 -20.17
C CYS A 3 57.09 -23.08 -19.13
N ALA A 4 55.83 -23.50 -18.93
CA ALA A 4 55.31 -24.26 -17.78
C ALA A 4 54.75 -23.32 -16.68
N ALA A 5 53.45 -23.36 -16.33
CA ALA A 5 52.74 -24.32 -15.48
C ALA A 5 53.07 -24.21 -13.96
N THR A 6 51.98 -24.13 -13.17
CA THR A 6 51.74 -24.70 -11.82
C THR A 6 52.35 -24.10 -10.55
N ALA A 7 51.42 -23.69 -9.65
CA ALA A 7 51.14 -24.24 -8.32
C ALA A 7 51.75 -23.65 -7.02
N THR A 8 50.92 -23.82 -5.96
CA THR A 8 51.20 -23.83 -4.50
C THR A 8 51.47 -22.48 -3.83
N GLY A 9 51.03 -22.16 -2.62
CA GLY A 9 50.21 -22.80 -1.56
C GLY A 9 49.81 -21.68 -0.57
N ASP A 10 48.60 -21.65 -0.03
CA ASP A 10 48.10 -22.38 1.15
C ASP A 10 48.72 -21.96 2.50
N TRP A 11 47.88 -21.93 3.56
CA TRP A 11 48.15 -22.15 5.01
C TRP A 11 48.34 -20.90 5.94
N TRP A 12 47.65 -20.65 7.08
CA TRP A 12 46.64 -21.33 7.94
C TRP A 12 45.77 -20.33 8.75
N ALA A 13 44.50 -20.72 8.95
CA ALA A 13 43.70 -20.79 10.20
C ALA A 13 43.76 -19.71 11.32
N ARG A 14 42.59 -19.09 11.56
CA ARG A 14 41.82 -19.10 12.83
C ARG A 14 40.38 -18.73 12.45
N GLY A 15 39.33 -19.50 12.68
CA GLY A 15 39.06 -20.43 13.77
C GLY A 15 37.98 -19.81 14.67
N ILE A 16 36.71 -20.11 14.35
CA ILE A 16 35.55 -20.28 15.25
C ILE A 16 35.17 -19.01 16.06
N VAL A 17 33.98 -18.43 15.89
CA VAL A 17 32.76 -18.81 16.64
C VAL A 17 31.54 -18.38 15.82
N GLY A 18 30.62 -19.33 15.61
CA GLY A 18 29.30 -19.05 15.08
C GLY A 18 28.53 -18.13 16.00
N LYS A 19 27.90 -17.11 15.43
CA LYS A 19 26.74 -16.48 16.05
C LYS A 19 25.56 -16.70 15.14
N ILE A 20 24.95 -17.87 15.33
CA ILE A 20 23.52 -18.07 15.12
C ILE A 20 22.86 -17.10 16.10
N GLY A 21 22.60 -15.89 15.62
CA GLY A 21 22.00 -14.80 16.38
C GLY A 21 20.58 -14.60 15.93
N GLY A 22 19.66 -15.41 16.46
CA GLY A 22 18.25 -15.02 16.53
C GLY A 22 18.17 -13.75 17.36
N GLY A 23 17.97 -12.61 16.70
CA GLY A 23 18.03 -11.31 17.34
C GLY A 23 17.47 -10.21 16.45
N PHE A 24 16.32 -10.45 15.80
CA PHE A 24 15.65 -9.42 14.99
C PHE A 24 14.40 -8.83 15.66
N SER A 25 13.87 -9.48 16.71
CA SER A 25 12.64 -9.00 17.38
C SER A 25 12.89 -7.83 18.33
N HIS A 26 14.06 -7.81 19.01
CA HIS A 26 14.38 -6.73 19.96
C HIS A 26 14.74 -5.42 19.25
N GLU A 27 15.39 -5.46 18.08
CA GLU A 27 15.70 -4.22 17.35
C GLU A 27 14.44 -3.50 16.87
N SER A 28 13.41 -4.21 16.41
CA SER A 28 12.18 -3.58 15.92
C SER A 28 11.39 -2.87 17.01
N GLU A 29 11.31 -3.43 18.23
CA GLU A 29 10.61 -2.77 19.34
C GLU A 29 11.39 -1.57 19.90
N HIS A 30 12.72 -1.65 19.93
CA HIS A 30 13.57 -0.53 20.30
C HIS A 30 13.47 0.59 19.27
N ASP A 31 13.47 0.27 17.98
CA ASP A 31 13.25 1.25 16.89
C ASP A 31 11.86 1.90 17.01
N LEU A 32 10.81 1.13 17.34
CA LEU A 32 9.46 1.66 17.61
C LEU A 32 9.42 2.61 18.81
N ALA A 33 10.08 2.24 19.91
CA ALA A 33 10.14 3.08 21.10
C ALA A 33 10.88 4.40 20.83
N LEU A 34 12.00 4.34 20.11
CA LEU A 34 12.76 5.53 19.71
C LEU A 34 11.94 6.45 18.80
N MET A 35 11.14 5.90 17.88
CA MET A 35 10.22 6.69 17.06
C MET A 35 9.17 7.43 17.88
N VAL A 36 8.56 6.74 18.85
CA VAL A 36 7.52 7.34 19.69
C VAL A 36 8.12 8.45 20.55
N SER A 37 9.31 8.23 21.12
CA SER A 37 10.03 9.23 21.90
C SER A 37 10.42 10.45 21.06
N ASP A 38 11.03 10.28 19.89
CA ASP A 38 11.38 11.39 18.99
C ASP A 38 10.13 12.17 18.54
N PHE A 39 9.04 11.47 18.25
CA PHE A 39 7.78 12.11 17.88
C PHE A 39 7.17 12.93 19.03
N LEU A 40 7.22 12.43 20.26
CA LEU A 40 6.73 13.16 21.43
C LEU A 40 7.64 14.36 21.78
N GLU A 41 8.96 14.22 21.63
CA GLU A 41 9.94 15.27 21.95
C GLU A 41 10.00 16.36 20.86
N ASN A 42 9.99 15.97 19.57
CA ASN A 42 10.07 16.90 18.44
C ASN A 42 8.70 17.38 17.94
N GLY A 43 7.59 16.75 18.34
CA GLY A 43 6.23 17.16 17.97
C GLY A 43 5.84 18.56 18.46
N CYS A 44 6.62 19.14 19.39
CA CYS A 44 6.45 20.50 19.91
C CYS A 44 7.42 21.54 19.32
N SER A 45 8.42 21.15 18.51
CA SER A 45 9.36 22.11 17.93
C SER A 45 8.78 22.69 16.64
N SER A 46 7.95 23.71 16.83
CA SER A 46 7.52 24.66 15.80
C SER A 46 8.74 25.39 15.25
N GLY A 47 9.48 24.74 14.34
CA GLY A 47 10.54 25.35 13.55
C GLY A 47 9.96 26.52 12.75
N ALA A 48 10.47 27.71 13.03
CA ALA A 48 10.06 28.96 12.43
C ALA A 48 10.25 28.96 10.91
N ASP A 49 9.13 28.86 10.18
CA ASP A 49 8.98 29.51 8.88
C ASP A 49 7.69 30.32 8.91
N SER A 50 7.86 31.59 9.31
CA SER A 50 6.81 32.60 9.28
C SER A 50 6.40 32.88 7.82
N ARG A 51 5.23 32.40 7.42
CA ARG A 51 4.41 33.08 6.42
C ARG A 51 2.97 33.09 6.92
N CYS A 52 2.39 34.28 7.02
CA CYS A 52 1.06 34.58 7.51
C CYS A 52 0.05 33.47 7.17
N SER A 53 -0.44 32.77 8.19
CA SER A 53 -1.67 31.97 8.04
C SER A 53 -2.84 32.94 7.99
N SER A 54 -3.43 33.12 6.81
CA SER A 54 -4.84 33.45 6.75
C SER A 54 -5.60 32.26 7.33
N ASP A 55 -6.38 32.51 8.38
CA ASP A 55 -7.38 31.58 8.90
C ASP A 55 -8.51 31.43 7.87
N SER A 56 -8.24 30.64 6.83
CA SER A 56 -9.27 30.12 5.95
C SER A 56 -9.77 28.81 6.57
N ASP A 57 -11.07 28.74 6.83
CA ASP A 57 -11.85 27.56 7.26
C ASP A 57 -11.84 26.41 6.23
N SER A 58 -10.79 26.29 5.41
CA SER A 58 -10.71 25.46 4.21
C SER A 58 -10.52 23.97 4.52
N GLY A 59 -10.14 23.59 5.75
CA GLY A 59 -9.77 22.22 6.08
C GLY A 59 -10.87 21.17 5.84
N LEU A 60 -12.15 21.56 5.94
CA LEU A 60 -13.29 20.69 5.64
C LEU A 60 -13.57 20.58 4.13
N SER A 61 -13.51 21.71 3.41
CA SER A 61 -13.61 21.73 1.95
C SER A 61 -12.49 20.91 1.30
N ASP A 62 -11.28 20.99 1.87
CA ASP A 62 -10.12 20.21 1.44
C ASP A 62 -10.37 18.69 1.56
N LEU A 63 -10.99 18.23 2.66
CA LEU A 63 -11.32 16.81 2.85
C LEU A 63 -12.40 16.31 1.86
N HIS A 64 -13.41 17.12 1.54
CA HIS A 64 -14.41 16.75 0.53
C HIS A 64 -13.76 16.51 -0.84
N HIS A 65 -12.91 17.44 -1.29
CA HIS A 65 -12.20 17.31 -2.55
C HIS A 65 -11.25 16.10 -2.57
N LEU A 66 -10.64 15.76 -1.44
CA LEU A 66 -9.83 14.55 -1.30
C LEU A 66 -10.69 13.27 -1.43
N GLY A 67 -11.90 13.25 -0.86
CA GLY A 67 -12.87 12.17 -1.05
C GLY A 67 -13.32 11.99 -2.50
N ASP A 68 -13.52 13.10 -3.23
CA ASP A 68 -13.85 13.06 -4.66
C ASP A 68 -12.71 12.44 -5.48
N LYS A 69 -11.45 12.75 -5.14
CA LYS A 69 -10.27 12.12 -5.78
C LYS A 69 -10.22 10.62 -5.56
N ILE A 70 -10.47 10.13 -4.33
CA ILE A 70 -10.55 8.68 -4.06
C ILE A 70 -11.63 8.03 -4.93
N SER A 71 -12.82 8.63 -4.98
CA SER A 71 -13.94 8.13 -5.77
C SER A 71 -13.62 8.10 -7.27
N PHE A 72 -12.90 9.10 -7.76
CA PHE A 72 -12.41 9.16 -9.13
C PHE A 72 -11.40 8.03 -9.42
N TYR A 73 -10.37 7.87 -8.59
CA TYR A 73 -9.36 6.82 -8.75
C TYR A 73 -9.93 5.40 -8.65
N LYS A 74 -11.02 5.23 -7.89
CA LYS A 74 -11.72 3.95 -7.78
C LYS A 74 -12.51 3.61 -9.05
N ARG A 75 -13.01 4.62 -9.78
CA ARG A 75 -13.76 4.43 -11.03
C ARG A 75 -12.88 4.35 -12.26
N THR A 76 -11.75 5.06 -12.26
CA THR A 76 -10.80 5.08 -13.37
C THR A 76 -9.80 3.92 -13.24
N VAL A 77 -10.27 2.71 -13.48
CA VAL A 77 -9.51 1.46 -13.36
C VAL A 77 -9.28 0.87 -14.74
N ALA A 78 -8.06 0.42 -15.04
CA ALA A 78 -7.79 -0.26 -16.30
C ALA A 78 -8.53 -1.62 -16.33
N GLN A 79 -8.99 -2.06 -17.50
CA GLN A 79 -9.79 -3.29 -17.61
C GLN A 79 -9.07 -4.49 -16.97
N TYR A 80 -7.77 -4.65 -17.21
CA TYR A 80 -6.96 -5.70 -16.60
C TYR A 80 -6.94 -5.65 -15.06
N GLU A 81 -6.82 -4.46 -14.47
CA GLU A 81 -6.84 -4.29 -13.01
C GLU A 81 -8.22 -4.68 -12.44
N SER A 82 -9.31 -4.34 -13.15
CA SER A 82 -10.68 -4.73 -12.76
C SER A 82 -10.90 -6.25 -12.86
N ASP A 83 -10.40 -6.87 -13.93
CA ASP A 83 -10.50 -8.32 -14.12
C ASP A 83 -9.68 -9.07 -13.05
N LEU A 84 -8.46 -8.60 -12.78
CA LEU A 84 -7.61 -9.16 -11.73
C LEU A 84 -8.24 -8.96 -10.34
N LEU A 85 -8.84 -7.80 -10.06
CA LEU A 85 -9.57 -7.57 -8.80
C LEU A 85 -10.72 -8.56 -8.62
N SER A 86 -11.50 -8.82 -9.66
CA SER A 86 -12.59 -9.81 -9.65
C SER A 86 -12.06 -11.24 -9.37
N THR A 87 -10.95 -11.61 -10.01
CA THR A 87 -10.27 -12.88 -9.75
C THR A 87 -9.79 -12.95 -8.30
N VAL A 88 -9.10 -11.92 -7.80
CA VAL A 88 -8.61 -11.86 -6.41
C VAL A 88 -9.76 -11.98 -5.42
N HIS A 89 -10.87 -11.27 -5.62
CA HIS A 89 -12.06 -11.39 -4.77
C HIS A 89 -12.61 -12.81 -4.73
N SER A 90 -12.61 -13.48 -5.89
CA SER A 90 -13.07 -14.87 -5.98
C SER A 90 -12.12 -15.82 -5.27
N LEU A 91 -10.81 -15.66 -5.46
CA LEU A 91 -9.78 -16.51 -4.85
C LEU A 91 -9.72 -16.33 -3.32
N VAL A 92 -9.82 -15.10 -2.82
CA VAL A 92 -9.85 -14.83 -1.37
C VAL A 92 -11.01 -15.55 -0.68
N LYS A 93 -12.18 -15.65 -1.33
CA LYS A 93 -13.33 -16.41 -0.81
C LYS A 93 -13.10 -17.92 -0.77
N LEU A 94 -12.16 -18.44 -1.56
CA LEU A 94 -11.82 -19.87 -1.59
C LEU A 94 -10.81 -20.25 -0.51
N ILE A 95 -10.03 -19.30 0.02
CA ILE A 95 -9.04 -19.58 1.06
C ILE A 95 -9.78 -19.99 2.33
N LYS A 96 -9.48 -21.19 2.82
CA LYS A 96 -9.97 -21.71 4.10
C LYS A 96 -8.92 -21.49 5.19
N GLU A 97 -9.35 -21.50 6.45
CA GLU A 97 -8.43 -21.44 7.59
C GLU A 97 -7.41 -22.59 7.58
N SER A 98 -7.79 -23.76 7.06
CA SER A 98 -6.89 -24.91 6.85
C SER A 98 -5.78 -24.67 5.83
N ASP A 99 -5.97 -23.69 4.94
CA ASP A 99 -5.01 -23.36 3.87
C ASP A 99 -3.97 -22.32 4.35
N LEU A 100 -4.14 -21.78 5.56
CA LEU A 100 -3.20 -20.85 6.18
C LEU A 100 -2.08 -21.65 6.85
N HIS A 101 -0.95 -21.75 6.16
CA HIS A 101 0.24 -22.40 6.69
C HIS A 101 1.14 -21.42 7.43
N HIS A 102 1.92 -21.92 8.38
CA HIS A 102 2.93 -21.12 9.06
C HIS A 102 4.07 -20.79 8.11
N VAL A 103 4.25 -19.49 7.83
CA VAL A 103 5.23 -19.00 6.86
C VAL A 103 6.49 -18.43 7.53
N LYS A 104 6.33 -17.83 8.72
CA LYS A 104 7.41 -17.16 9.46
C LYS A 104 7.19 -17.33 10.95
N SER A 105 8.29 -17.43 11.70
CA SER A 105 8.25 -17.30 13.15
C SER A 105 7.83 -15.89 13.58
N GLY A 106 6.94 -15.79 14.57
CA GLY A 106 6.42 -14.52 15.09
C GLY A 106 5.03 -14.14 14.56
N PRO A 107 4.55 -12.91 14.86
CA PRO A 107 3.20 -12.48 14.51
C PRO A 107 2.97 -12.46 12.98
N CYS A 108 1.87 -13.10 12.56
CA CYS A 108 1.42 -13.14 11.18
C CYS A 108 0.73 -11.81 10.81
N ASN A 109 1.43 -10.93 10.08
CA ASN A 109 0.85 -9.70 9.53
C ASN A 109 0.26 -9.96 8.14
N ALA A 110 -0.74 -10.84 8.05
CA ALA A 110 -1.36 -11.31 6.81
C ALA A 110 -0.44 -12.08 5.84
N SER A 111 0.82 -12.38 6.20
CA SER A 111 1.76 -13.14 5.37
C SER A 111 1.13 -14.46 4.88
N CYS A 112 0.49 -15.22 5.78
CA CYS A 112 -0.12 -16.51 5.42
C CYS A 112 -1.23 -16.37 4.38
N ILE A 113 -2.07 -15.32 4.50
CA ILE A 113 -3.10 -15.00 3.50
C ILE A 113 -2.43 -14.66 2.16
N ASN A 114 -1.36 -13.86 2.18
CA ASN A 114 -0.64 -13.48 0.98
C ASN A 114 -0.07 -14.70 0.23
N PHE A 115 0.54 -15.64 0.96
CA PHE A 115 1.08 -16.86 0.37
C PHE A 115 -0.01 -17.79 -0.18
N SER A 116 -1.12 -17.98 0.56
CA SER A 116 -2.25 -18.77 0.08
C SER A 116 -2.87 -18.14 -1.18
N LEU A 117 -3.01 -16.82 -1.23
CA LEU A 117 -3.51 -16.10 -2.41
C LEU A 117 -2.55 -16.21 -3.60
N VAL A 118 -1.24 -16.05 -3.40
CA VAL A 118 -0.23 -16.23 -4.46
C VAL A 118 -0.26 -17.64 -5.03
N LYS A 119 -0.40 -18.66 -4.18
CA LYS A 119 -0.55 -20.06 -4.63
C LYS A 119 -1.75 -20.21 -5.56
N LEU A 120 -2.90 -19.66 -5.19
CA LEU A 120 -4.11 -19.70 -6.01
C LEU A 120 -3.98 -18.90 -7.31
N LEU A 121 -3.35 -17.72 -7.27
CA LEU A 121 -3.08 -16.90 -8.45
C LEU A 121 -2.18 -17.63 -9.45
N ARG A 122 -1.12 -18.30 -8.98
CA ARG A 122 -0.24 -19.11 -9.82
C ARG A 122 -0.96 -20.31 -10.44
N LEU A 123 -1.79 -21.01 -9.66
CA LEU A 123 -2.65 -22.08 -10.19
C LEU A 123 -3.64 -21.57 -11.25
N SER A 124 -4.00 -20.28 -11.19
CA SER A 124 -4.84 -19.62 -12.18
C SER A 124 -4.05 -19.06 -13.38
N GLY A 125 -2.73 -19.31 -13.45
CA GLY A 125 -1.87 -18.92 -14.57
C GLY A 125 -1.22 -17.53 -14.46
N TYR A 126 -1.34 -16.84 -13.33
CA TYR A 126 -0.71 -15.53 -13.12
C TYR A 126 0.75 -15.67 -12.64
N ASP A 127 1.64 -14.82 -13.15
CA ASP A 127 2.97 -14.63 -12.55
C ASP A 127 2.85 -13.75 -11.30
N ALA A 128 2.51 -14.39 -10.18
CA ALA A 128 2.32 -13.74 -8.89
C ALA A 128 3.40 -14.14 -7.87
N ALA A 129 3.78 -13.23 -6.98
CA ALA A 129 4.64 -13.55 -5.84
C ALA A 129 4.44 -12.59 -4.67
N VAL A 130 4.83 -13.03 -3.47
CA VAL A 130 4.91 -12.15 -2.30
C VAL A 130 6.19 -11.32 -2.42
N CYS A 131 6.06 -10.01 -2.27
CA CYS A 131 7.16 -9.06 -2.21
C CYS A 131 7.34 -8.57 -0.79
N ALA A 132 8.55 -8.70 -0.26
CA ALA A 132 8.94 -8.09 1.00
C ALA A 132 9.83 -6.87 0.71
N SER A 133 9.33 -5.67 1.00
CA SER A 133 10.14 -4.44 0.97
C SER A 133 10.74 -4.19 2.34
N LYS A 134 11.97 -3.66 2.34
CA LYS A 134 12.66 -3.22 3.56
C LYS A 134 13.36 -1.90 3.25
N TRP A 135 13.22 -0.94 4.15
CA TRP A 135 13.91 0.34 4.01
C TRP A 135 14.61 0.72 5.30
N GLN A 136 15.77 1.34 5.15
CA GLN A 136 16.50 1.92 6.26
C GLN A 136 15.85 3.25 6.64
N GLY A 137 15.98 3.62 7.92
CA GLY A 137 15.56 4.93 8.38
C GLY A 137 16.35 6.02 7.64
N SER A 138 15.66 7.06 7.17
CA SER A 138 16.31 8.23 6.55
C SER A 138 15.59 9.51 6.97
N GLY A 139 16.31 10.42 7.63
CA GLY A 139 15.75 11.67 8.17
C GLY A 139 14.53 11.41 9.04
N LYS A 140 13.36 11.88 8.60
CA LYS A 140 12.06 11.74 9.29
C LYS A 140 11.28 10.47 8.94
N VAL A 141 11.84 9.59 8.10
CA VAL A 141 11.23 8.32 7.71
C VAL A 141 11.88 7.22 8.53
N PRO A 142 11.14 6.60 9.45
CA PRO A 142 11.67 5.49 10.24
C PRO A 142 11.93 4.24 9.41
N ARG A 143 12.80 3.37 9.93
CA ARG A 143 13.02 2.03 9.39
C ARG A 143 11.71 1.24 9.44
N GLY A 144 11.52 0.38 8.44
CA GLY A 144 10.38 -0.53 8.43
C GLY A 144 10.48 -1.57 7.33
N ASP A 145 9.51 -2.47 7.37
CA ASP A 145 9.26 -3.47 6.34
C ASP A 145 7.77 -3.53 5.98
N HIS A 146 7.48 -4.06 4.80
CA HIS A 146 6.11 -4.26 4.34
C HIS A 146 6.05 -5.46 3.40
N GLU A 147 4.94 -6.20 3.47
CA GLU A 147 4.66 -7.29 2.55
C GLU A 147 3.42 -7.00 1.72
N TYR A 148 3.52 -7.25 0.43
CA TYR A 148 2.44 -7.14 -0.54
C TYR A 148 2.62 -8.20 -1.61
N ILE A 149 1.67 -8.33 -2.54
CA ILE A 149 1.76 -9.23 -3.67
C ILE A 149 2.00 -8.40 -4.93
N ASP A 150 2.82 -8.89 -5.85
CA ASP A 150 2.85 -8.36 -7.21
C ASP A 150 2.41 -9.40 -8.24
N VAL A 151 1.88 -8.90 -9.35
CA VAL A 151 1.54 -9.68 -10.54
C VAL A 151 2.18 -9.00 -11.74
N PHE A 152 2.97 -9.74 -12.50
CA PHE A 152 3.50 -9.27 -13.77
C PHE A 152 2.51 -9.53 -14.89
N ASN A 153 2.18 -8.46 -15.59
CA ASN A 153 1.28 -8.51 -16.71
C ASN A 153 2.08 -8.57 -18.02
N CYS A 154 2.20 -9.77 -18.59
CA CYS A 154 2.88 -10.00 -19.86
C CYS A 154 1.93 -9.73 -21.04
N ILE A 155 1.40 -8.52 -21.17
CA ILE A 155 0.44 -8.20 -22.26
C ILE A 155 1.13 -8.23 -23.62
N ASN A 156 2.40 -7.84 -23.72
CA ASN A 156 3.16 -7.84 -24.98
C ASN A 156 4.65 -8.06 -24.71
N ALA A 157 5.37 -8.61 -25.70
CA ALA A 157 6.78 -9.02 -25.65
C ALA A 157 7.84 -7.89 -25.45
N GLY A 158 7.48 -6.79 -24.77
CA GLY A 158 8.39 -5.67 -24.49
C GLY A 158 7.98 -4.72 -23.36
N SER A 159 6.77 -4.85 -22.78
CA SER A 159 6.36 -4.05 -21.62
C SER A 159 5.62 -4.95 -20.62
N SER A 160 6.30 -5.33 -19.54
CA SER A 160 5.64 -5.93 -18.39
C SER A 160 5.15 -4.81 -17.47
N GLU A 161 3.84 -4.69 -17.30
CA GLU A 161 3.27 -3.79 -16.29
C GLU A 161 3.14 -4.55 -14.98
N ARG A 162 3.70 -3.98 -13.91
CA ARG A 162 3.64 -4.55 -12.56
C ARG A 162 2.40 -4.05 -11.85
N VAL A 163 1.51 -4.96 -11.49
CA VAL A 163 0.32 -4.66 -10.68
C VAL A 163 0.57 -5.09 -9.24
N ILE A 164 0.22 -4.22 -8.30
CA ILE A 164 0.35 -4.45 -6.86
C ILE A 164 -1.00 -4.91 -6.31
N ILE A 165 -0.96 -5.92 -5.46
CA ILE A 165 -2.09 -6.40 -4.67
C ILE A 165 -1.75 -6.24 -3.19
N ASP A 166 -2.60 -5.53 -2.45
CA ASP A 166 -2.50 -5.38 -1.01
C ASP A 166 -3.84 -5.78 -0.37
N VAL A 167 -3.85 -6.86 0.41
CA VAL A 167 -5.07 -7.50 0.93
C VAL A 167 -5.68 -6.78 2.13
N ASP A 168 -4.94 -5.86 2.75
CA ASP A 168 -5.37 -5.09 3.93
C ASP A 168 -5.10 -3.59 3.75
N PHE A 169 -5.46 -3.07 2.57
CA PHE A 169 -5.02 -1.74 2.17
C PHE A 169 -5.54 -0.63 3.09
N ARG A 170 -6.79 -0.76 3.57
CA ARG A 170 -7.44 0.26 4.39
C ARG A 170 -6.77 0.45 5.76
N SER A 171 -6.28 -0.62 6.39
CA SER A 171 -5.67 -0.55 7.73
C SER A 171 -4.42 0.34 7.77
N HIS A 172 -3.75 0.50 6.62
CA HIS A 172 -2.60 1.39 6.46
C HIS A 172 -2.92 2.88 6.57
N PHE A 173 -4.19 3.26 6.73
CA PHE A 173 -4.59 4.64 6.87
C PHE A 173 -5.41 4.90 8.14
N GLU A 174 -5.64 3.91 9.00
CA GLU A 174 -6.40 4.13 10.24
C GLU A 174 -5.65 5.10 11.18
N ILE A 175 -6.34 6.10 11.71
CA ILE A 175 -5.75 7.03 12.69
C ILE A 175 -6.61 7.09 13.93
N ALA A 176 -5.98 7.24 15.09
CA ALA A 176 -6.70 7.49 16.33
C ALA A 176 -7.34 8.90 16.27
N ARG A 177 -8.56 9.01 16.80
CA ARG A 177 -9.31 10.29 16.85
C ARG A 177 -9.42 10.95 15.46
N ALA A 178 -9.82 10.17 14.47
CA ALA A 178 -10.21 10.70 13.17
C ALA A 178 -11.43 11.63 13.29
N VAL A 179 -11.51 12.62 12.40
CA VAL A 179 -12.76 13.38 12.20
C VAL A 179 -13.69 12.62 11.26
N ASP A 180 -15.00 12.82 11.38
CA ASP A 180 -16.01 12.07 10.59
C ASP A 180 -15.78 12.13 9.07
N SER A 181 -15.32 13.28 8.57
CA SER A 181 -15.01 13.45 7.14
C SER A 181 -13.82 12.60 6.71
N TYR A 182 -12.82 12.39 7.57
CA TYR A 182 -11.72 11.46 7.32
C TYR A 182 -12.23 10.02 7.27
N ASP A 183 -13.06 9.62 8.24
CA ASP A 183 -13.62 8.27 8.28
C ASP A 183 -14.46 7.94 7.04
N ARG A 184 -15.15 8.93 6.47
CA ARG A 184 -15.86 8.76 5.20
C ARG A 184 -14.92 8.46 4.03
N ILE A 185 -13.77 9.16 3.97
CA ILE A 185 -12.74 8.92 2.94
C ILE A 185 -12.09 7.55 3.16
N LEU A 186 -11.76 7.20 4.41
CA LEU A 186 -11.19 5.90 4.76
C LEU A 186 -12.10 4.74 4.34
N LYS A 187 -13.42 4.87 4.58
CA LYS A 187 -14.43 3.88 4.19
C LYS A 187 -14.64 3.79 2.67
N SER A 188 -14.27 4.80 1.89
CA SER A 188 -14.38 4.76 0.43
C SER A 188 -13.16 4.12 -0.26
N LEU A 189 -12.04 3.95 0.46
CA LEU A 189 -10.89 3.18 -0.02
C LEU A 189 -11.26 1.72 -0.33
N PRO A 190 -10.62 1.09 -1.32
CA PRO A 190 -10.77 -0.34 -1.53
C PRO A 190 -10.22 -1.12 -0.34
N VAL A 191 -10.93 -2.16 0.09
CA VAL A 191 -10.45 -3.09 1.13
C VAL A 191 -9.20 -3.84 0.64
N ILE A 192 -9.28 -4.38 -0.58
CA ILE A 192 -8.14 -4.98 -1.30
C ILE A 192 -7.74 -4.03 -2.42
N TYR A 193 -6.52 -3.51 -2.35
CA TYR A 193 -5.98 -2.71 -3.45
C TYR A 193 -5.47 -3.63 -4.56
N VAL A 194 -5.89 -3.40 -5.80
CA VAL A 194 -5.31 -4.02 -7.01
C VAL A 194 -5.07 -2.94 -8.05
N GLY A 195 -3.82 -2.59 -8.31
CA GLY A 195 -3.48 -1.61 -9.34
C GLY A 195 -1.99 -1.28 -9.47
N SER A 196 -1.65 -0.44 -10.46
CA SER A 196 -0.27 0.00 -10.71
C SER A 196 0.33 0.80 -9.56
N LEU A 197 1.66 0.86 -9.51
CA LEU A 197 2.39 1.71 -8.55
C LEU A 197 2.07 3.20 -8.74
N THR A 198 1.83 3.65 -9.98
CA THR A 198 1.49 5.04 -10.27
C THR A 198 0.16 5.43 -9.64
N ARG A 199 -0.86 4.55 -9.76
CA ARG A 199 -2.17 4.78 -9.14
C ARG A 199 -2.08 4.69 -7.62
N LEU A 200 -1.29 3.76 -7.10
CA LEU A 200 -1.06 3.62 -5.67
C LEU A 200 -0.53 4.92 -5.08
N LYS A 201 0.47 5.53 -5.71
CA LYS A 201 1.03 6.83 -5.30
C LYS A 201 -0.02 7.93 -5.16
N GLN A 202 -1.05 7.94 -6.01
CA GLN A 202 -2.15 8.90 -5.94
C GLN A 202 -3.02 8.68 -4.68
N TYR A 203 -3.35 7.42 -4.35
CA TYR A 203 -4.03 7.08 -3.11
C TYR A 203 -3.22 7.49 -1.88
N LEU A 204 -1.90 7.19 -1.87
CA LEU A 204 -1.02 7.53 -0.76
C LEU A 204 -0.97 9.04 -0.51
N GLN A 205 -0.88 9.85 -1.58
CA GLN A 205 -0.89 11.31 -1.48
C GLN A 205 -2.18 11.82 -0.84
N VAL A 206 -3.33 11.38 -1.38
CA VAL A 206 -4.63 11.82 -0.89
C VAL A 206 -4.85 11.46 0.58
N MET A 207 -4.49 10.23 0.97
CA MET A 207 -4.68 9.79 2.35
C MET A 207 -3.70 10.44 3.33
N ALA A 208 -2.46 10.74 2.92
CA ALA A 208 -1.52 11.47 3.76
C ALA A 208 -1.99 12.92 4.01
N ASP A 209 -2.53 13.58 2.99
CA ASP A 209 -3.10 14.92 3.11
C ASP A 209 -4.38 14.92 3.97
N ALA A 210 -5.25 13.93 3.77
CA ALA A 210 -6.45 13.76 4.57
C ALA A 210 -6.11 13.50 6.05
N ALA A 211 -5.12 12.65 6.33
CA ALA A 211 -4.68 12.35 7.69
C ALA A 211 -4.10 13.58 8.37
N ARG A 212 -3.29 14.36 7.66
CA ARG A 212 -2.75 15.64 8.14
C ARG A 212 -3.86 16.62 8.48
N SER A 213 -4.86 16.79 7.59
CA SER A 213 -6.01 17.68 7.84
C SER A 213 -6.81 17.24 9.07
N SER A 214 -7.14 15.94 9.16
CA SER A 214 -7.87 15.37 10.30
C SER A 214 -7.16 15.56 11.63
N LEU A 215 -5.86 15.23 11.70
CA LEU A 215 -5.09 15.32 12.95
C LEU A 215 -4.88 16.78 13.36
N LYS A 216 -4.68 17.69 12.40
CA LYS A 216 -4.57 19.14 12.66
C LYS A 216 -5.83 19.70 13.31
N GLN A 217 -7.03 19.27 12.88
CA GLN A 217 -8.30 19.69 13.49
C GLN A 217 -8.41 19.29 14.97
N ASN A 218 -7.76 18.19 15.35
CA ASN A 218 -7.72 17.71 16.73
C ASN A 218 -6.42 18.11 17.48
N SER A 219 -5.65 19.06 16.93
CA SER A 219 -4.36 19.52 17.46
C SER A 219 -3.36 18.39 17.73
N MET A 220 -3.42 17.32 16.94
CA MET A 220 -2.50 16.20 17.01
C MET A 220 -1.44 16.30 15.89
N PRO A 221 -0.17 16.08 16.19
CA PRO A 221 0.86 16.02 15.16
C PRO A 221 0.67 14.79 14.26
N LEU A 222 1.10 14.90 12.99
CA LEU A 222 1.08 13.77 12.05
C LEU A 222 2.23 12.81 12.39
N PRO A 223 1.95 11.56 12.79
CA PRO A 223 3.02 10.62 13.10
C PRO A 223 3.82 10.25 11.85
N PRO A 224 5.12 9.91 12.01
CA PRO A 224 6.01 9.68 10.88
C PRO A 224 5.54 8.52 9.98
N TRP A 225 4.91 7.48 10.55
CA TRP A 225 4.37 6.33 9.80
C TRP A 225 3.09 6.63 9.00
N ARG A 226 2.47 7.81 9.22
CA ARG A 226 1.36 8.31 8.38
C ARG A 226 1.81 9.38 7.38
N SER A 227 3.11 9.70 7.37
CA SER A 227 3.66 10.60 6.36
C SER A 227 3.65 9.95 4.96
N LEU A 228 3.54 10.77 3.93
CA LEU A 228 3.61 10.29 2.55
C LEU A 228 4.91 9.56 2.25
N ALA A 229 6.04 10.04 2.78
CA ALA A 229 7.35 9.45 2.53
C ALA A 229 7.45 8.04 3.11
N TYR A 230 6.93 7.83 4.33
CA TYR A 230 6.87 6.49 4.92
C TYR A 230 5.91 5.57 4.16
N LEU A 231 4.71 6.06 3.83
CA LEU A 231 3.76 5.30 3.03
C LEU A 231 4.36 4.90 1.68
N GLN A 232 5.05 5.80 0.98
CA GLN A 232 5.73 5.48 -0.27
C GLN A 232 6.82 4.43 -0.08
N ALA A 233 7.60 4.49 1.00
CA ALA A 233 8.64 3.51 1.28
C ALA A 233 8.09 2.07 1.33
N LYS A 234 6.89 1.86 1.89
CA LYS A 234 6.24 0.53 1.96
C LYS A 234 6.18 -0.19 0.61
N TRP A 235 5.86 0.50 -0.48
CA TRP A 235 5.68 -0.14 -1.80
C TRP A 235 6.75 0.22 -2.83
N HIS A 236 7.47 1.34 -2.66
CA HIS A 236 8.46 1.83 -3.62
C HIS A 236 9.92 1.50 -3.26
N SER A 237 10.19 1.07 -2.03
CA SER A 237 11.54 0.67 -1.63
C SER A 237 11.98 -0.63 -2.32
N PRO A 238 13.30 -0.89 -2.38
CA PRO A 238 13.82 -2.18 -2.86
C PRO A 238 13.12 -3.33 -2.14
N TYR A 239 12.74 -4.34 -2.92
CA TYR A 239 11.98 -5.49 -2.43
C TYR A 239 12.58 -6.79 -2.91
N GLN A 240 12.34 -7.85 -2.15
CA GLN A 240 12.66 -9.21 -2.52
C GLN A 240 11.38 -9.94 -2.91
N ARG A 241 11.35 -10.50 -4.12
CA ARG A 241 10.26 -11.32 -4.62
C ARG A 241 10.46 -12.77 -4.16
N GLN A 242 9.52 -13.29 -3.38
CA GLN A 242 9.59 -14.62 -2.77
C GLN A 242 8.91 -15.62 -3.71
N PHE A 243 9.74 -16.40 -4.41
CA PHE A 243 9.26 -17.35 -5.41
C PHE A 243 8.85 -18.69 -4.80
N ASP A 244 9.51 -19.15 -3.74
CA ASP A 244 9.10 -20.34 -3.00
C ASP A 244 9.43 -20.19 -1.52
N LEU A 245 8.48 -20.53 -0.66
CA LEU A 245 8.80 -20.99 0.69
C LEU A 245 9.27 -22.43 0.50
N GLY A 246 10.55 -22.62 0.17
CA GLY A 246 11.16 -23.94 0.32
C GLY A 246 10.79 -24.45 1.71
N GLU A 247 10.45 -25.74 1.82
CA GLU A 247 10.06 -26.44 3.06
C GLU A 247 11.09 -26.17 4.17
N GLN A 248 10.98 -25.02 4.82
CA GLN A 248 11.71 -24.73 6.02
C GLN A 248 10.93 -25.46 7.09
N ASN A 249 11.53 -26.53 7.61
CA ASN A 249 11.04 -27.32 8.72
C ASN A 249 10.92 -26.42 9.96
N PHE A 250 9.86 -25.60 10.01
CA PHE A 250 9.43 -24.92 11.21
C PHE A 250 8.81 -26.00 12.09
N SER A 251 9.66 -26.66 12.89
CA SER A 251 9.23 -27.59 13.93
C SER A 251 8.17 -26.91 14.79
N SER A 252 7.01 -27.56 14.91
CA SER A 252 5.88 -27.26 15.80
C SER A 252 6.13 -26.17 16.85
N ILE A 253 5.81 -24.93 16.52
CA ILE A 253 5.71 -23.81 17.46
C ILE A 253 4.29 -23.24 17.33
N ASP A 254 3.72 -22.87 18.48
CA ASP A 254 2.30 -22.70 18.78
C ASP A 254 1.44 -21.99 17.71
N SER A 255 0.24 -22.51 17.51
CA SER A 255 -0.76 -22.05 16.55
C SER A 255 -1.44 -20.72 16.93
N SER A 256 -1.00 -20.04 17.99
CA SER A 256 -1.63 -18.80 18.51
C SER A 256 -1.51 -17.64 17.54
N ASP A 257 -0.40 -17.56 16.80
CA ASP A 257 -0.02 -16.40 16.00
C ASP A 257 -0.88 -16.25 14.73
N HIS A 258 -1.61 -17.29 14.36
CA HIS A 258 -2.52 -17.27 13.20
C HIS A 258 -3.96 -16.91 13.53
N LYS A 259 -4.34 -16.76 14.81
CA LYS A 259 -5.72 -16.38 15.18
C LYS A 259 -6.11 -15.02 14.60
N GLN A 260 -5.16 -14.09 14.51
CA GLN A 260 -5.39 -12.80 13.86
C GLN A 260 -5.56 -12.94 12.35
N CYS A 261 -4.71 -13.74 11.70
CA CYS A 261 -4.83 -14.03 10.27
C CYS A 261 -6.15 -14.77 9.94
N SER A 262 -6.63 -15.67 10.78
CA SER A 262 -7.92 -16.33 10.58
C SER A 262 -9.11 -15.42 10.86
N GLY A 263 -9.02 -14.55 11.87
CA GLY A 263 -10.01 -13.48 12.11
C GLY A 263 -10.11 -12.53 10.92
N HIS A 264 -8.97 -12.07 10.41
CA HIS A 264 -8.91 -11.20 9.24
C HIS A 264 -9.47 -11.89 7.98
N LEU A 265 -9.10 -13.15 7.73
CA LEU A 265 -9.66 -13.93 6.62
C LEU A 265 -11.18 -14.08 6.72
N LYS A 266 -11.74 -14.22 7.93
CA LYS A 266 -13.19 -14.30 8.15
C LYS A 266 -13.90 -12.96 7.90
N SER A 267 -13.28 -11.83 8.27
CA SER A 267 -13.88 -10.51 8.07
C SER A 267 -13.73 -9.97 6.64
N LEU A 268 -12.73 -10.45 5.90
CA LEU A 268 -12.39 -9.93 4.58
C LEU A 268 -13.54 -10.10 3.55
N PRO A 269 -14.19 -11.28 3.41
CA PRO A 269 -15.34 -11.44 2.51
C PRO A 269 -16.52 -10.51 2.83
N SER A 270 -16.84 -10.31 4.11
CA SER A 270 -17.91 -9.41 4.54
C SER A 270 -17.57 -7.95 4.23
N SER A 271 -16.31 -7.56 4.40
CA SER A 271 -15.82 -6.23 4.08
C SER A 271 -15.91 -5.95 2.57
N LEU A 272 -15.56 -6.93 1.74
CA LEU A 272 -15.70 -6.87 0.29
C LEU A 272 -17.17 -6.79 -0.15
N GLN A 273 -18.06 -7.56 0.49
CA GLN A 273 -19.48 -7.51 0.17
C GLN A 273 -20.10 -6.15 0.52
N PHE A 274 -19.76 -5.59 1.68
CA PHE A 274 -20.22 -4.28 2.10
C PHE A 274 -19.75 -3.17 1.15
N GLU A 275 -18.51 -3.27 0.65
CA GLU A 275 -17.99 -2.36 -0.36
C GLU A 275 -18.82 -2.40 -1.66
N MET A 276 -19.12 -3.60 -2.17
CA MET A 276 -19.95 -3.79 -3.37
C MET A 276 -21.41 -3.33 -3.18
N GLU A 277 -21.95 -3.45 -1.98
CA GLU A 277 -23.30 -2.97 -1.64
C GLU A 277 -23.33 -1.44 -1.55
N GLY A 278 -22.35 -0.83 -0.88
CA GLY A 278 -22.21 0.62 -0.79
C GLY A 278 -22.13 1.29 -2.16
N GLU A 279 -21.46 0.66 -3.13
CA GLU A 279 -21.38 1.14 -4.50
C GLU A 279 -22.69 1.05 -5.29
N ARG A 280 -23.50 -0.01 -5.06
CA ARG A 280 -24.81 -0.14 -5.69
C ARG A 280 -25.80 0.95 -5.27
N PHE A 281 -25.61 1.55 -4.10
CA PHE A 281 -26.44 2.67 -3.62
C PHE A 281 -25.95 4.05 -4.07
N VAL A 282 -24.77 4.15 -4.71
CA VAL A 282 -24.33 5.40 -5.34
C VAL A 282 -25.05 5.54 -6.68
N LYS A 283 -26.14 6.32 -6.69
CA LYS A 283 -26.87 6.66 -7.93
C LYS A 283 -25.89 7.20 -8.98
N PRO A 284 -26.02 6.83 -10.26
CA PRO A 284 -25.22 7.42 -11.32
C PRO A 284 -25.44 8.93 -11.31
N ILE A 285 -24.37 9.69 -11.06
CA ILE A 285 -24.36 11.13 -11.32
C ILE A 285 -24.57 11.27 -12.82
N LYS A 286 -25.79 11.61 -13.24
CA LYS A 286 -26.07 12.08 -14.60
C LYS A 286 -25.30 13.38 -14.77
N SER A 287 -24.13 13.29 -15.38
CA SER A 287 -23.39 14.43 -15.89
C SER A 287 -24.17 15.01 -17.07
N ASP A 288 -25.15 15.86 -16.80
CA ASP A 288 -25.87 16.63 -17.81
C ASP A 288 -25.00 17.80 -18.28
N ASN A 289 -23.93 17.49 -19.02
CA ASN A 289 -23.07 18.50 -19.61
C ASN A 289 -23.67 18.96 -20.95
N ASN A 290 -24.72 19.77 -20.88
CA ASN A 290 -25.23 20.51 -22.03
C ASN A 290 -24.47 21.84 -22.16
N TRP A 291 -23.16 21.78 -22.40
CA TRP A 291 -22.40 22.94 -22.87
C TRP A 291 -22.41 22.95 -24.39
N ARG A 292 -23.46 23.54 -24.97
CA ARG A 292 -23.49 23.93 -26.39
C ARG A 292 -22.35 24.90 -26.65
N VAL A 293 -21.30 24.42 -27.29
CA VAL A 293 -20.28 25.25 -27.94
C VAL A 293 -20.99 26.04 -29.05
N LYS A 294 -21.27 27.31 -28.76
CA LYS A 294 -21.87 28.27 -29.68
C LYS A 294 -20.76 28.74 -30.65
N PHE A 295 -20.62 28.06 -31.78
CA PHE A 295 -19.81 28.57 -32.90
C PHE A 295 -20.50 29.82 -33.46
N GLU A 296 -20.00 31.00 -33.14
CA GLU A 296 -20.43 32.26 -33.73
C GLU A 296 -20.09 32.29 -35.22
N ARG A 297 -21.11 32.12 -36.07
CA ARG A 297 -21.02 32.46 -37.50
C ARG A 297 -21.00 33.98 -37.65
N ARG A 298 -19.82 34.54 -37.86
CA ARG A 298 -19.62 35.91 -38.32
C ARG A 298 -20.20 36.05 -39.74
N ARG A 299 -21.45 36.52 -39.86
CA ARG A 299 -22.04 36.98 -41.13
C ARG A 299 -21.65 38.45 -41.31
N HIS A 300 -20.74 38.73 -42.24
CA HIS A 300 -20.64 40.06 -42.82
C HIS A 300 -21.78 40.22 -43.83
N SER A 301 -22.73 41.09 -43.49
CA SER A 301 -23.79 41.55 -44.40
C SER A 301 -23.21 42.58 -45.37
N LEU A 302 -23.18 42.21 -46.65
CA LEU A 302 -23.15 43.18 -47.75
C LEU A 302 -24.52 43.88 -47.79
N PHE A 303 -24.54 45.18 -47.56
CA PHE A 303 -25.57 46.07 -48.10
C PHE A 303 -24.91 47.18 -48.90
N ARG A 304 -25.56 47.50 -50.00
CA ARG A 304 -25.11 48.25 -51.18
C ARG A 304 -25.83 49.59 -51.21
N ALA A 305 -25.15 50.59 -51.77
CA ALA A 305 -25.64 51.84 -52.40
C ALA A 305 -26.19 52.95 -51.49
N LEU A 306 -25.51 54.10 -51.47
CA LEU A 306 -25.70 55.20 -52.43
C LEU A 306 -24.38 55.97 -52.60
#